data_AF-A0A2L0ER08-F1
#
_entry.id   AF-A0A2L0ER08-F1
#
_cell.length_a   1.000
_cell.length_b   1.000
_cell.length_c   1.000
_cell.angle_alpha   90.00
_cell.angle_beta   90.00
_cell.angle_gamma   90.00
#
_symmetry.space_group_name_H-M   'P 1'
#
loop_
_entity.id
_entity.type
_entity.pdbx_description
1 polymer ?
#
loop_
_entity_poly.entity_id
_entity_poly.type
_entity_poly.pdbx_seq_one_letter_code
_entity_poly.pdbx_strand_id
1 'polypeptide(L)'
;MTPPDHALERRITALLAALVLFDLTLSTWAFFFPQAWFDAFHGTAYVDPEALLPRMAANWAGFLLMQSIALLRWRRETWWLLIVAGVRFSDVFTDLVYFLMADHLTWFARATLPGMGPINALLGWWLIRAWKRLGQPRASASTS
;
A
#
# COMPACT_ATOMS: atom_id res chain seq x y z
N MET A 1 -30.88 -5.38 -7.76
CA MET A 1 -29.44 -5.69 -7.85
C MET A 1 -28.86 -4.79 -8.93
N THR A 2 -28.00 -3.84 -8.59
CA THR A 2 -27.41 -2.91 -9.57
C THR A 2 -26.47 -3.68 -10.50
N PRO A 3 -26.48 -3.44 -11.81
CA PRO A 3 -25.52 -4.08 -12.70
C PRO A 3 -24.09 -3.71 -12.28
N PRO A 4 -23.17 -4.68 -12.23
CA PRO A 4 -21.79 -4.47 -11.79
C PRO A 4 -21.08 -3.41 -12.63
N ASP A 5 -20.43 -2.44 -11.97
CA ASP A 5 -19.53 -1.50 -12.62
C ASP A 5 -18.20 -2.22 -12.91
N HIS A 6 -18.20 -3.03 -13.96
CA HIS A 6 -17.04 -3.84 -14.38
C HIS A 6 -15.76 -3.02 -14.60
N ALA A 7 -15.86 -1.72 -14.87
CA ALA A 7 -14.69 -0.85 -14.97
C ALA A 7 -14.10 -0.57 -13.59
N LEU A 8 -14.92 -0.21 -12.61
CA LEU A 8 -14.50 -0.02 -11.22
C LEU A 8 -13.94 -1.31 -10.63
N GLU A 9 -14.63 -2.44 -10.81
CA GLU A 9 -14.21 -3.75 -10.29
C GLU A 9 -12.82 -4.15 -10.80
N ARG A 10 -12.57 -3.93 -12.10
CA ARG A 10 -11.26 -4.18 -12.72
C ARG A 10 -10.17 -3.28 -12.14
N ARG A 11 -10.47 -1.99 -11.91
CA ARG A 11 -9.54 -1.03 -11.30
C ARG A 11 -9.20 -1.43 -9.86
N ILE A 12 -10.18 -1.84 -9.07
CA ILE A 12 -9.96 -2.34 -7.71
C ILE A 12 -9.06 -3.57 -7.73
N THR A 13 -9.37 -4.54 -8.60
CA THR A 13 -8.59 -5.77 -8.72
C THR A 13 -7.14 -5.48 -9.14
N ALA A 14 -6.96 -4.63 -10.16
CA ALA A 14 -5.63 -4.25 -10.65
C ALA A 14 -4.82 -3.52 -9.58
N LEU A 15 -5.45 -2.60 -8.83
CA LEU A 15 -4.79 -1.92 -7.73
C LEU A 15 -4.36 -2.90 -6.64
N LEU A 16 -5.26 -3.76 -6.17
CA LEU A 16 -4.93 -4.74 -5.14
C LEU A 16 -3.80 -5.68 -5.57
N ALA A 17 -3.79 -6.13 -6.83
CA ALA A 17 -2.72 -6.94 -7.38
C ALA A 17 -1.38 -6.18 -7.43
N ALA A 18 -1.40 -4.91 -7.84
CA ALA A 18 -0.21 -4.06 -7.86
C ALA A 18 0.37 -3.87 -6.45
N LEU A 19 -0.49 -3.65 -5.45
CA LEU A 19 -0.02 -3.48 -4.07
C LEU A 19 0.52 -4.79 -3.48
N VAL A 20 -0.10 -5.94 -3.77
CA VAL A 20 0.43 -7.26 -3.40
C VAL A 20 1.83 -7.45 -3.97
N LEU A 21 2.02 -7.17 -5.26
CA LEU A 21 3.34 -7.29 -5.89
C LEU A 21 4.36 -6.33 -5.26
N PHE A 22 3.94 -5.10 -4.95
CA PHE A 22 4.78 -4.08 -4.35
C PHE A 22 5.29 -4.50 -2.96
N ASP A 23 4.40 -4.87 -2.05
CA ASP A 23 4.81 -5.25 -0.68
C ASP A 23 5.53 -6.61 -0.64
N LEU A 24 5.22 -7.52 -1.58
CA LEU A 24 6.03 -8.73 -1.77
C LEU A 24 7.48 -8.36 -2.13
N THR A 25 7.65 -7.41 -3.05
CA THR A 25 8.98 -6.95 -3.48
C THR A 25 9.73 -6.29 -2.32
N LEU A 26 9.08 -5.36 -1.61
CA LEU A 26 9.70 -4.65 -0.48
C LEU A 26 10.07 -5.60 0.66
N SER A 27 9.14 -6.46 1.07
CA SER A 27 9.38 -7.43 2.15
C SER A 27 10.50 -8.41 1.79
N THR A 28 10.50 -8.92 0.56
CA THR A 28 11.56 -9.83 0.08
C THR A 28 12.91 -9.13 0.03
N TRP A 29 12.96 -7.91 -0.49
CA TRP A 29 14.20 -7.14 -0.59
C TRP A 29 14.80 -6.88 0.81
N ALA A 30 14.00 -6.39 1.74
CA ALA A 30 14.49 -6.05 3.08
C ALA A 30 14.83 -7.28 3.95
N PHE A 31 14.12 -8.40 3.83
CA PHE A 31 14.47 -9.62 4.58
C PHE A 31 15.70 -10.33 4.03
N PHE A 32 15.75 -10.54 2.72
CA PHE A 32 16.73 -11.47 2.13
C PHE A 32 17.95 -10.76 1.54
N PHE A 33 17.83 -9.46 1.23
CA PHE A 33 18.91 -8.67 0.65
C PHE A 33 19.08 -7.32 1.36
N PRO A 34 19.25 -7.31 2.70
CA PRO A 34 19.26 -6.08 3.49
C PRO A 34 20.40 -5.13 3.11
N GLN A 35 21.58 -5.66 2.76
CA GLN A 35 22.69 -4.83 2.27
C GLN A 35 22.33 -4.14 0.96
N ALA A 36 21.76 -4.85 -0.02
CA ALA A 36 21.36 -4.25 -1.28
C ALA A 36 20.27 -3.19 -1.11
N TRP A 37 19.37 -3.38 -0.13
CA TRP A 37 18.38 -2.37 0.24
C TRP A 37 19.07 -1.13 0.82
N PHE A 38 20.01 -1.32 1.75
CA PHE A 38 20.79 -0.23 2.35
C PHE A 38 21.64 0.52 1.32
N ASP A 39 22.26 -0.17 0.38
CA ASP A 39 23.02 0.44 -0.70
C ASP A 39 22.13 1.32 -1.58
N ALA A 40 20.92 0.85 -1.89
CA ALA A 40 19.97 1.60 -2.71
C ALA A 40 19.40 2.84 -2.01
N PHE A 41 19.08 2.75 -0.72
CA PHE A 41 18.42 3.84 0.01
C PHE A 41 19.36 4.75 0.80
N HIS A 42 20.41 4.21 1.38
CA HIS A 42 21.35 4.91 2.27
C HIS A 42 22.75 5.07 1.68
N GLY A 43 23.20 4.15 0.82
CA GLY A 43 24.55 4.16 0.26
C GLY A 43 25.63 3.88 1.32
N THR A 44 25.28 3.13 2.36
CA THR A 44 26.15 2.81 3.50
C THR A 44 26.08 1.32 3.85
N ALA A 45 27.05 0.84 4.63
CA ALA A 45 27.05 -0.55 5.12
C ALA A 45 25.82 -0.81 6.02
N TYR A 46 25.18 -1.97 5.86
CA TYR A 46 24.07 -2.39 6.69
C TYR A 46 24.55 -2.76 8.10
N VAL A 47 24.17 -1.95 9.08
CA VAL A 47 24.41 -2.19 10.51
C VAL A 47 23.13 -1.83 11.26
N ASP A 48 22.44 -2.83 11.81
CA ASP A 48 21.11 -2.67 12.40
C ASP A 48 20.96 -3.52 13.67
N PRO A 49 21.59 -3.13 14.78
CA PRO A 49 21.55 -3.90 16.02
C PRO A 49 20.14 -3.98 16.62
N GLU A 50 19.28 -3.02 16.31
CA GLU A 50 17.91 -2.93 16.82
C GLU A 50 16.87 -3.62 15.91
N ALA A 51 17.33 -4.26 14.83
CA ALA A 51 16.49 -4.97 13.85
C ALA A 51 15.34 -4.12 13.28
N LEU A 52 15.59 -2.83 13.01
CA LEU A 52 14.59 -1.91 12.45
C LEU A 52 14.21 -2.30 11.02
N LEU A 53 15.17 -2.71 10.18
CA LEU A 53 14.88 -3.11 8.81
C LEU A 53 14.10 -4.44 8.74
N PRO A 54 14.48 -5.51 9.47
CA PRO A 54 13.65 -6.71 9.58
C PRO A 54 12.25 -6.44 10.15
N ARG A 55 12.12 -5.54 11.13
CA ARG A 55 10.82 -5.11 11.66
C ARG A 55 9.98 -4.42 10.59
N MET A 56 10.58 -3.57 9.77
CA MET A 56 9.90 -2.94 8.64
C MET A 56 9.49 -3.96 7.57
N ALA A 57 10.38 -4.91 7.26
CA ALA A 57 10.10 -6.00 6.33
C ALA A 57 8.92 -6.87 6.79
N ALA A 58 8.81 -7.12 8.10
CA ALA A 58 7.68 -7.81 8.72
C ALA A 58 6.38 -7.00 8.62
N ASN A 59 6.45 -5.67 8.74
CA ASN A 59 5.30 -4.80 8.54
C ASN A 59 4.77 -4.89 7.10
N TRP A 60 5.66 -4.81 6.09
CA TRP A 60 5.29 -5.02 4.69
C TRP A 60 4.78 -6.44 4.41
N ALA A 61 5.29 -7.47 5.09
CA ALA A 61 4.72 -8.82 5.02
C ALA A 61 3.28 -8.87 5.57
N GLY A 62 3.01 -8.16 6.67
CA GLY A 62 1.66 -7.98 7.21
C GLY A 62 0.73 -7.28 6.22
N PHE A 63 1.25 -6.26 5.52
CA PHE A 63 0.52 -5.59 4.45
C PHE A 63 0.21 -6.58 3.34
N LEU A 64 1.23 -7.21 2.74
CA LEU A 64 1.11 -8.29 1.75
C LEU A 64 0.00 -9.28 2.08
N LEU A 65 -0.06 -9.77 3.32
CA LEU A 65 -1.12 -10.68 3.77
C LEU A 65 -2.51 -10.05 3.66
N MET A 66 -2.72 -8.87 4.26
CA MET A 66 -4.04 -8.21 4.29
C MET A 66 -4.59 -7.92 2.90
N GLN A 67 -3.76 -7.42 1.98
CA GLN A 67 -4.16 -7.13 0.61
C GLN A 67 -4.27 -8.37 -0.27
N SER A 68 -3.53 -9.44 0.00
CA SER A 68 -3.77 -10.73 -0.67
C SER A 68 -5.14 -11.27 -0.30
N ILE A 69 -5.52 -11.19 0.98
CA ILE A 69 -6.88 -11.56 1.41
C ILE A 69 -7.91 -10.65 0.75
N ALA A 70 -7.67 -9.33 0.72
CA ALA A 70 -8.57 -8.39 0.06
C ALA A 70 -8.72 -8.70 -1.43
N LEU A 71 -7.64 -9.00 -2.16
CA LEU A 71 -7.66 -9.36 -3.58
C LEU A 71 -8.59 -10.54 -3.85
N LEU A 72 -8.61 -11.53 -2.95
CA LEU A 72 -9.47 -12.71 -3.06
C LEU A 72 -10.91 -12.46 -2.60
N ARG A 73 -11.13 -11.61 -1.59
CA ARG A 73 -12.42 -11.50 -0.89
C ARG A 73 -13.23 -10.25 -1.18
N TRP A 74 -12.66 -9.19 -1.75
CA TRP A 74 -13.31 -7.88 -1.83
C TRP A 74 -14.65 -7.89 -2.58
N ARG A 75 -14.83 -8.79 -3.56
CA ARG A 75 -16.09 -8.92 -4.31
C ARG A 75 -17.25 -9.44 -3.46
N ARG A 76 -16.96 -10.35 -2.53
CA ARG A 76 -17.94 -10.91 -1.58
C ARG A 76 -18.12 -9.98 -0.37
N GLU A 77 -17.04 -9.34 0.04
CA GLU A 77 -16.92 -8.60 1.29
C GLU A 77 -16.18 -7.29 1.05
N THR A 78 -16.91 -6.24 0.66
CA THR A 78 -16.31 -4.98 0.22
C THR A 78 -15.56 -4.23 1.34
N TRP A 79 -15.84 -4.54 2.61
CA TRP A 79 -15.16 -3.96 3.77
C TRP A 79 -13.64 -4.26 3.79
N TRP A 80 -13.17 -5.28 3.09
CA TRP A 80 -11.72 -5.51 2.88
C TRP A 80 -11.01 -4.33 2.22
N LEU A 81 -11.72 -3.52 1.43
CA LEU A 81 -11.16 -2.29 0.85
C LEU A 81 -10.83 -1.26 1.93
N LEU A 82 -11.61 -1.22 3.03
CA LEU A 82 -11.34 -0.33 4.17
C LEU A 82 -10.14 -0.81 4.98
N ILE A 83 -9.94 -2.13 5.12
CA ILE A 83 -8.72 -2.65 5.76
C ILE A 83 -7.49 -2.21 4.96
N VAL A 84 -7.48 -2.44 3.65
CA VAL A 84 -6.35 -2.06 2.82
C VAL A 84 -6.14 -0.54 2.83
N ALA A 85 -7.20 0.25 2.87
CA ALA A 85 -7.07 1.70 3.06
C ALA A 85 -6.39 2.05 4.39
N GLY A 86 -6.79 1.41 5.49
CA GLY A 86 -6.16 1.59 6.80
C GLY A 86 -4.67 1.21 6.80
N VAL A 87 -4.32 0.11 6.14
CA VAL A 87 -2.93 -0.30 5.90
C VAL A 87 -2.16 0.80 5.16
N ARG A 88 -2.69 1.32 4.05
CA ARG A 88 -2.01 2.40 3.31
C ARG A 88 -1.84 3.66 4.14
N PHE A 89 -2.85 4.05 4.93
CA PHE A 89 -2.72 5.23 5.78
C PHE A 89 -1.67 5.07 6.88
N SER A 90 -1.45 3.85 7.38
CA SER A 90 -0.42 3.61 8.41
C SER A 90 0.99 3.92 7.88
N ASP A 91 1.23 3.72 6.59
CA ASP A 91 2.55 3.93 5.98
C ASP A 91 2.84 5.40 5.64
N VAL A 92 1.82 6.26 5.58
CA VAL A 92 1.99 7.71 5.33
C VAL A 92 2.94 8.34 6.35
N PHE A 93 2.78 7.98 7.62
CA PHE A 93 3.64 8.49 8.69
C PHE A 93 5.01 7.84 8.69
N THR A 94 5.07 6.54 8.36
CA THR A 94 6.34 5.82 8.19
C THR A 94 7.21 6.49 7.14
N ASP A 95 6.66 6.75 5.95
CA ASP A 95 7.36 7.39 4.83
C ASP A 95 7.84 8.80 5.19
N LEU A 96 6.98 9.58 5.87
CA LEU A 96 7.29 10.93 6.28
C LEU A 96 8.42 10.95 7.32
N VAL A 97 8.31 10.13 8.37
CA VAL A 97 9.33 10.03 9.42
C VAL A 97 10.64 9.54 8.81
N TYR A 98 10.58 8.54 7.93
CA TYR A 98 11.77 8.00 7.30
C TYR A 98 12.50 9.04 6.45
N PHE A 99 11.78 9.78 5.61
CA PHE A 99 12.38 10.83 4.79
C PHE A 99 12.98 11.98 5.62
N LEU A 100 12.32 12.38 6.72
CA LEU A 100 12.75 13.50 7.55
C LEU A 100 13.90 13.15 8.50
N MET A 101 13.97 11.90 8.96
CA MET A 101 14.90 11.48 10.02
C MET A 101 16.06 10.63 9.53
N ALA A 102 16.09 10.19 8.26
CA ALA A 102 17.22 9.45 7.73
C ALA A 102 18.44 10.37 7.53
N ASP A 103 19.55 10.03 8.19
CA ASP A 103 20.81 10.78 8.11
C ASP A 103 21.46 10.72 6.72
N HIS A 104 21.34 9.57 6.06
CA HIS A 104 21.94 9.31 4.76
C HIS A 104 20.86 8.86 3.79
N LEU A 105 20.71 9.59 2.69
CA LEU A 105 19.80 9.24 1.60
C LEU A 105 20.53 9.36 0.27
N THR A 106 20.48 8.28 -0.51
CA THR A 106 20.93 8.29 -1.92
C THR A 106 20.06 9.21 -2.76
N TRP A 107 20.50 9.52 -3.99
CA TRP A 107 19.66 10.26 -4.94
C TRP A 107 18.35 9.52 -5.23
N PHE A 108 18.39 8.19 -5.28
CA PHE A 108 17.22 7.34 -5.52
C PHE A 108 16.20 7.49 -4.40
N ALA A 109 16.63 7.42 -3.14
CA ALA A 109 15.75 7.60 -1.99
C ALA A 109 15.18 9.03 -1.93
N ARG A 110 16.01 10.05 -2.19
CA ARG A 110 15.57 11.45 -2.23
C ARG A 110 14.51 11.71 -3.30
N ALA A 111 14.58 11.01 -4.43
CA ALA A 111 13.61 11.16 -5.52
C ALA A 111 12.30 10.41 -5.24
N THR A 112 12.37 9.25 -4.60
CA THR A 112 11.23 8.34 -4.44
C THR A 112 10.46 8.54 -3.14
N LEU A 113 11.15 8.67 -1.99
CA LEU A 113 10.53 8.72 -0.67
C LEU A 113 9.52 9.88 -0.47
N PRO A 114 9.77 11.12 -0.95
CA PRO A 114 8.80 12.22 -0.78
C PRO A 114 7.43 11.93 -1.40
N GLY A 115 7.39 11.06 -2.42
CA GLY A 115 6.17 10.67 -3.09
C GLY A 115 5.41 9.55 -2.41
N MET A 116 6.08 8.69 -1.63
CA MET A 116 5.47 7.46 -1.10
C MET A 116 4.34 7.74 -0.11
N GLY A 117 4.55 8.66 0.84
CA GLY A 117 3.51 9.06 1.78
C GLY A 117 2.25 9.61 1.09
N PRO A 118 2.37 10.61 0.19
CA PRO A 118 1.25 11.09 -0.62
C PRO A 118 0.57 10.00 -1.46
N ILE A 119 1.34 9.10 -2.09
CA ILE A 119 0.79 7.99 -2.87
C ILE A 119 -0.05 7.08 -1.97
N ASN A 120 0.49 6.67 -0.82
CA ASN A 120 -0.21 5.85 0.16
C ASN A 120 -1.52 6.51 0.63
N ALA A 121 -1.50 7.81 0.92
CA ALA A 121 -2.70 8.57 1.29
C ALA A 121 -3.76 8.59 0.17
N LEU A 122 -3.34 8.83 -1.08
CA LEU A 122 -4.23 8.85 -2.24
C LEU A 122 -4.85 7.48 -2.51
N LEU A 123 -4.07 6.41 -2.38
CA LEU A 123 -4.53 5.04 -2.55
C LEU A 123 -5.56 4.66 -1.48
N GLY A 124 -5.28 4.97 -0.21
CA GLY A 124 -6.21 4.74 0.89
C GLY A 124 -7.52 5.50 0.70
N TRP A 125 -7.44 6.78 0.33
CA TRP A 125 -8.62 7.60 0.04
C TRP A 125 -9.43 7.06 -1.13
N TRP A 126 -8.76 6.66 -2.21
CA TRP A 126 -9.42 6.09 -3.39
C TRP A 126 -10.16 4.79 -3.06
N LEU A 127 -9.57 3.90 -2.26
CA LEU A 127 -10.20 2.66 -1.79
C LEU A 127 -11.46 2.93 -0.96
N ILE A 128 -11.44 3.94 -0.07
CA ILE A 128 -12.63 4.37 0.67
C ILE A 128 -13.72 4.86 -0.28
N ARG A 129 -13.37 5.64 -1.30
CA ARG A 129 -14.35 6.11 -2.30
C ARG A 129 -14.92 4.95 -3.11
N ALA A 130 -14.10 3.98 -3.48
CA ALA A 130 -14.54 2.77 -4.18
C ALA A 130 -15.53 1.97 -3.31
N TRP A 131 -15.21 1.76 -2.03
CA TRP A 131 -16.10 1.12 -1.06
C TRP A 131 -17.46 1.83 -0.95
N LYS A 132 -17.46 3.16 -0.79
CA LYS A 132 -18.71 3.95 -0.72
C LYS A 132 -19.55 3.81 -1.99
N ARG A 133 -18.93 3.80 -3.17
CA ARG A 133 -19.64 3.64 -4.45
C ARG A 133 -20.28 2.27 -4.61
N LEU A 134 -19.64 1.21 -4.10
CA LEU A 134 -20.21 -0.14 -4.12
C LEU A 134 -21.39 -0.29 -3.14
N GLY A 135 -21.43 0.50 -2.06
CA GLY A 135 -22.48 0.45 -1.04
C GLY A 135 -23.72 1.34 -1.28
N GLN A 136 -23.67 2.27 -2.24
CA GLN A 136 -24.80 3.16 -2.52
C GLN A 136 -25.84 2.48 -3.44
N PRO A 137 -27.13 2.42 -3.05
CA PRO A 137 -28.21 2.22 -4.00
C PRO A 137 -28.16 3.36 -5.02
N ARG A 138 -28.08 3.07 -6.33
CA ARG A 138 -28.23 4.14 -7.33
C ARG A 138 -29.58 4.81 -7.09
N ALA A 139 -29.59 6.14 -6.98
CA ALA A 139 -30.83 6.88 -7.03
C ALA A 139 -31.62 6.35 -8.23
N SER A 140 -32.77 5.73 -7.95
CA SER A 140 -33.71 5.31 -8.98
C SER A 140 -33.86 6.49 -9.92
N ALA A 141 -33.61 6.27 -11.20
CA ALA A 141 -33.96 7.23 -12.23
C ALA A 141 -35.48 7.44 -12.16
N SER A 142 -35.91 8.37 -11.30
CA SER A 142 -37.26 8.89 -11.23
C SER A 142 -37.40 9.93 -12.34
N THR A 143 -37.47 9.39 -13.54
CA THR A 143 -38.05 10.00 -14.75
C THR A 143 -38.90 8.85 -15.29
N SER A 144 -40.22 8.89 -15.30
CA SER A 144 -41.14 10.01 -15.39
C SER A 144 -42.53 9.52 -14.99
#